data_AF-A0A0Q6WZ91-F1
#
_entry.id   AF-A0A0Q6WZ91-F1
#
_cell.length_a   1.000
_cell.length_b   1.000
_cell.length_c   1.000
_cell.angle_alpha   90.00
_cell.angle_beta   90.00
_cell.angle_gamma   90.00
#
_symmetry.space_group_name_H-M   'P 1'
#
loop_
_entity.id
_entity.type
_entity.pdbx_description
1 polymer ?
#
loop_
_entity_poly.entity_id
_entity_poly.type
_entity_poly.pdbx_seq_one_letter_code
_entity_poly.pdbx_strand_id
1 'polypeptide(L)'
;MMAQVNLPQTLGVAYWDKQKSALAKAAKAPATKLPDALKELTKQHLALDWDAYGTDKLKTADDAKARAAELDAAVKGKIKALLSQAQAVETAATSFESEAKKDKAFPKEPLTAAAAIVKAAKEYRADVDTAVTAARKALDAKTQELAAQKSASGPSSAVIAKQTKLLKSKLLTAIALLRKPQPNARPMRFMIVLGKTSASLALAYAVGPAQEKLLKGLMPGEAPFKVLKDMKAVVVWEKNALTFVSDRLASTTLKKVQLWLKKLLKLNLKMRVRKSTGEVEETEGEDIPEHLLKADPADAADDLGREEFMERMASLDADIKAGLRGPSAARIKELMAEIAKLTKADKYGDADAELDEIEALLAGGEDDGADEQEDEQDADASTEKASGGAQVSFMKRFAGLQAGIKAGLAGADAARIKELVAGITQLSKAGKFADSEKVLDAIEALLKKGGGAAANSGSSSGKSAAQAMDEWKTRRAAAVNSLKSVATKVANAKHASSAKAIIELQAVIKNLTAEPATLQQVNELQRWLADDDVVADVCELAEDIRTPLLGALSQLRTAITA
;
A
#
# COMPACT_ATOMS: atom_id res chain seq x y z
N MET A 1 6.38 -10.88 -13.81
CA MET A 1 6.94 -12.12 -14.39
C MET A 1 7.82 -11.80 -15.59
N MET A 2 9.03 -12.36 -15.61
CA MET A 2 9.90 -12.31 -16.80
C MET A 2 9.38 -13.29 -17.85
N ALA A 3 9.59 -12.99 -19.13
CA ALA A 3 9.41 -13.97 -20.20
C ALA A 3 10.44 -15.10 -20.02
N GLN A 4 9.98 -16.29 -19.66
CA GLN A 4 10.84 -17.46 -19.54
C GLN A 4 11.40 -17.83 -20.91
N VAL A 5 12.73 -17.91 -21.02
CA VAL A 5 13.38 -18.42 -22.23
C VAL A 5 13.32 -19.93 -22.17
N ASN A 6 12.71 -20.58 -23.16
CA ASN A 6 12.65 -22.04 -23.24
C ASN A 6 13.77 -22.56 -24.14
N LEU A 7 14.45 -23.64 -23.76
CA LEU A 7 15.40 -24.32 -24.64
C LEU A 7 14.64 -25.05 -25.76
N PRO A 8 14.86 -24.72 -27.04
CA PRO A 8 14.24 -25.43 -28.16
C PRO A 8 14.56 -26.92 -28.13
N GLN A 9 13.58 -27.77 -28.43
CA GLN A 9 13.80 -29.23 -28.48
C GLN A 9 14.88 -29.64 -29.48
N THR A 10 15.06 -28.86 -30.54
CA THR A 10 16.13 -29.03 -31.54
C THR A 10 17.53 -28.88 -30.95
N LEU A 11 17.68 -28.17 -29.83
CA LEU A 11 18.95 -28.04 -29.08
C LEU A 11 19.09 -29.10 -27.97
N GLY A 12 18.18 -30.06 -27.88
CA GLY A 12 18.28 -31.19 -26.97
C GLY A 12 19.14 -32.32 -27.53
N VAL A 13 19.87 -33.02 -26.66
CA VAL A 13 20.67 -34.22 -27.04
C VAL A 13 19.80 -35.28 -27.72
N ALA A 14 18.56 -35.45 -27.26
CA ALA A 14 17.60 -36.41 -27.83
C ALA A 14 17.26 -36.12 -29.32
N TYR A 15 17.35 -34.85 -29.76
CA TYR A 15 17.12 -34.50 -31.16
C TYR A 15 18.25 -35.05 -32.05
N TRP A 16 19.50 -34.89 -31.61
CA TRP A 16 20.67 -35.40 -32.33
C TRP A 16 20.78 -36.93 -32.26
N ASP A 17 20.41 -37.53 -31.14
CA ASP A 17 20.48 -38.98 -30.94
C ASP A 17 19.64 -39.77 -31.96
N LYS A 18 18.55 -39.18 -32.47
CA LYS A 18 17.75 -39.76 -33.57
C LYS A 18 18.55 -39.99 -34.85
N GLN A 19 19.68 -39.29 -35.03
CA GLN A 19 20.52 -39.39 -36.21
C GLN A 19 21.58 -40.49 -36.09
N LYS A 20 21.77 -41.12 -34.92
CA LYS A 20 22.81 -42.15 -34.70
C LYS A 20 22.72 -43.31 -35.69
N SER A 21 21.52 -43.78 -36.00
CA SER A 21 21.31 -44.89 -36.95
C SER A 21 21.67 -44.51 -38.38
N ALA A 22 21.40 -43.27 -38.81
CA ALA A 22 21.80 -42.76 -40.11
C ALA A 22 23.32 -42.54 -40.16
N LEU A 23 23.91 -42.00 -39.10
CA LEU A 23 25.37 -41.82 -38.97
C LEU A 23 26.13 -43.15 -39.04
N ALA A 24 25.59 -44.22 -38.43
CA ALA A 24 26.20 -45.55 -38.46
C ALA A 24 26.24 -46.18 -39.87
N LYS A 25 25.39 -45.71 -40.79
CA LYS A 25 25.38 -46.16 -42.20
C LYS A 25 26.39 -45.43 -43.07
N ALA A 26 26.97 -44.32 -42.59
CA ALA A 26 27.97 -43.58 -43.33
C ALA A 26 29.33 -44.27 -43.23
N ALA A 27 30.01 -44.49 -44.36
CA ALA A 27 31.31 -45.16 -44.40
C ALA A 27 32.39 -44.39 -43.60
N LYS A 28 32.27 -43.06 -43.50
CA LYS A 28 33.18 -42.20 -42.73
C LYS A 28 32.44 -41.01 -42.13
N ALA A 29 31.82 -41.21 -40.96
CA ALA A 29 31.20 -40.12 -40.21
C ALA A 29 32.24 -39.10 -39.70
N PRO A 30 32.03 -37.78 -39.86
CA PRO A 30 32.90 -36.78 -39.27
C PRO A 30 32.95 -36.91 -37.74
N ALA A 31 34.14 -36.80 -37.16
CA ALA A 31 34.27 -36.65 -35.72
C ALA A 31 33.57 -35.35 -35.27
N THR A 32 32.73 -35.43 -34.24
CA THR A 32 31.94 -34.27 -33.79
C THR A 32 31.91 -34.16 -32.28
N LYS A 33 32.03 -32.92 -31.80
CA LYS A 33 31.82 -32.54 -30.39
C LYS A 33 30.38 -32.11 -30.10
N LEU A 34 29.50 -32.23 -31.09
CA LEU A 34 28.13 -31.73 -31.02
C LEU A 34 27.30 -32.34 -29.88
N PRO A 35 27.31 -33.67 -29.62
CA PRO A 35 26.55 -34.25 -28.51
C PRO A 35 26.95 -33.67 -27.14
N ASP A 36 28.26 -33.54 -26.91
CA ASP A 36 28.80 -33.00 -25.66
C ASP A 36 28.45 -31.51 -25.52
N ALA A 37 28.53 -30.75 -26.62
CA ALA A 37 28.15 -29.35 -26.62
C ALA A 37 26.66 -29.13 -26.31
N LEU A 38 25.77 -29.97 -26.86
CA LEU A 38 24.33 -29.94 -26.58
C LEU A 38 24.02 -30.32 -25.12
N LYS A 39 24.72 -31.32 -24.58
CA LYS A 39 24.58 -31.74 -23.18
C LYS A 39 24.97 -30.61 -22.22
N GLU A 40 26.10 -29.96 -22.48
CA GLU A 40 26.57 -28.85 -21.65
C GLU A 40 25.65 -27.61 -21.79
N LEU A 41 25.13 -27.32 -22.99
CA LEU A 41 24.14 -26.26 -23.19
C LEU A 41 22.88 -26.49 -22.34
N THR A 42 22.34 -27.72 -22.37
CA THR A 42 21.16 -28.10 -21.60
C THR A 42 21.40 -27.92 -20.10
N LYS A 43 22.56 -28.37 -19.62
CA LYS A 43 22.95 -28.22 -18.22
C LYS A 43 23.04 -26.75 -17.80
N GLN A 44 23.67 -25.90 -18.60
CA GLN A 44 23.80 -24.47 -18.29
C GLN A 44 22.45 -23.76 -18.32
N HIS A 45 21.56 -24.14 -19.23
CA HIS A 45 20.20 -23.59 -19.28
C HIS A 45 19.41 -23.91 -18.01
N LEU A 46 19.42 -25.17 -17.57
CA LEU A 46 18.70 -25.61 -16.36
C LEU A 46 19.29 -25.04 -15.06
N ALA A 47 20.55 -24.60 -15.06
CA ALA A 47 21.18 -23.97 -13.90
C ALA A 47 20.80 -22.49 -13.70
N LEU A 48 20.08 -21.89 -14.67
CA LEU A 48 19.60 -20.52 -14.60
C LEU A 48 18.15 -20.49 -14.11
N ASP A 49 17.95 -19.82 -12.98
CA ASP A 49 16.61 -19.49 -12.48
C ASP A 49 16.17 -18.16 -13.13
N TRP A 50 15.40 -18.25 -14.21
CA TRP A 50 14.90 -17.07 -14.93
C TRP A 50 13.89 -16.26 -14.10
N ASP A 51 13.13 -16.91 -13.23
CA ASP A 51 12.13 -16.27 -12.38
C ASP A 51 12.77 -15.42 -11.29
N ALA A 52 13.97 -15.78 -10.84
CA ALA A 52 14.74 -15.00 -9.88
C ALA A 52 14.96 -13.56 -10.35
N TYR A 53 15.00 -13.30 -11.65
CA TYR A 53 15.25 -11.98 -12.23
C TYR A 53 13.96 -11.17 -12.54
N GLY A 54 12.79 -11.70 -12.19
CA GLY A 54 11.50 -11.04 -12.39
C GLY A 54 11.27 -9.84 -11.46
N THR A 55 10.24 -9.05 -11.76
CA THR A 55 9.79 -7.91 -10.94
C THR A 55 8.84 -8.31 -9.81
N ASP A 56 8.48 -9.58 -9.74
CA ASP A 56 7.51 -10.08 -8.77
C ASP A 56 8.11 -10.03 -7.35
N LYS A 57 7.25 -9.74 -6.36
CA LYS A 57 7.60 -9.65 -4.93
C LYS A 57 8.53 -8.49 -4.54
N LEU A 58 8.88 -7.58 -5.46
CA LEU A 58 9.62 -6.35 -5.14
C LEU A 58 8.70 -5.34 -4.44
N LYS A 59 9.10 -4.85 -3.27
CA LYS A 59 8.30 -3.92 -2.46
C LYS A 59 8.88 -2.53 -2.41
N THR A 60 10.19 -2.39 -2.63
CA THR A 60 10.90 -1.11 -2.55
C THR A 60 11.73 -0.87 -3.81
N ALA A 61 12.03 0.41 -4.08
CA ALA A 61 12.93 0.79 -5.16
C ALA A 61 14.35 0.23 -4.96
N ASP A 62 14.77 0.03 -3.70
CA ASP A 62 16.07 -0.56 -3.38
C ASP A 62 16.09 -2.07 -3.67
N ASP A 63 14.98 -2.78 -3.43
CA ASP A 63 14.83 -4.20 -3.84
C ASP A 63 14.98 -4.33 -5.37
N ALA A 64 14.35 -3.41 -6.13
CA ALA A 64 14.40 -3.42 -7.59
C ALA A 64 15.82 -3.13 -8.12
N LYS A 65 16.54 -2.18 -7.51
CA LYS A 65 17.95 -1.91 -7.84
C LYS A 65 18.87 -3.08 -7.51
N ALA A 66 18.68 -3.71 -6.35
CA ALA A 66 19.45 -4.89 -5.97
C ALA A 66 19.23 -6.03 -6.98
N ARG A 67 17.98 -6.26 -7.39
CA ARG A 67 17.63 -7.24 -8.42
C ARG A 67 18.23 -6.93 -9.80
N ALA A 68 18.28 -5.66 -10.19
CA ALA A 68 18.96 -5.24 -11.42
C ALA A 68 20.47 -5.54 -11.38
N ALA A 69 21.11 -5.30 -10.24
CA ALA A 69 22.52 -5.64 -10.04
C ALA A 69 22.76 -7.17 -10.09
N GLU A 70 21.86 -7.98 -9.52
CA GLU A 70 21.91 -9.45 -9.63
C GLU A 70 21.78 -9.92 -11.09
N LEU A 71 20.86 -9.34 -11.86
CA LEU A 71 20.74 -9.61 -13.29
C LEU A 71 22.02 -9.23 -14.04
N ASP A 72 22.60 -8.06 -13.76
CA ASP A 72 23.85 -7.63 -14.42
C ASP A 72 25.04 -8.53 -14.08
N ALA A 73 25.12 -9.02 -12.84
CA ALA A 73 26.12 -10.01 -12.44
C ALA A 73 25.90 -11.34 -13.18
N ALA A 74 24.64 -11.78 -13.32
CA ALA A 74 24.29 -12.98 -14.09
C ALA A 74 24.63 -12.85 -15.57
N VAL A 75 24.36 -11.69 -16.18
CA VAL A 75 24.72 -11.35 -17.57
C VAL A 75 26.22 -11.49 -17.77
N LYS A 76 27.05 -10.97 -16.84
CA LYS A 76 28.51 -11.07 -16.92
C LYS A 76 29.06 -12.48 -16.64
N GLY A 77 28.31 -13.29 -15.89
CA GLY A 77 28.69 -14.64 -15.49
C GLY A 77 27.91 -15.73 -16.22
N LYS A 78 26.88 -16.28 -15.57
CA LYS A 78 26.17 -17.48 -16.00
C LYS A 78 25.49 -17.35 -17.38
N ILE A 79 24.89 -16.21 -17.68
CA ILE A 79 24.21 -15.98 -18.97
C ILE A 79 25.24 -15.84 -20.10
N LYS A 80 26.37 -15.16 -19.87
CA LYS A 80 27.48 -15.13 -20.84
C LYS A 80 28.04 -16.53 -21.13
N ALA A 81 28.17 -17.38 -20.10
CA ALA A 81 28.57 -18.76 -20.27
C ALA A 81 27.56 -19.53 -21.15
N LEU A 82 26.26 -19.39 -20.87
CA LEU A 82 25.18 -19.98 -21.66
C LEU A 82 25.23 -19.56 -23.13
N LEU A 83 25.36 -18.26 -23.41
CA LEU A 83 25.45 -17.72 -24.77
C LEU A 83 26.69 -18.23 -25.51
N SER A 84 27.82 -18.33 -24.81
CA SER A 84 29.06 -18.89 -25.35
C SER A 84 28.91 -20.38 -25.69
N GLN A 85 28.21 -21.13 -24.84
CA GLN A 85 27.94 -22.54 -25.07
C GLN A 85 26.98 -22.76 -26.25
N ALA A 86 25.96 -21.91 -26.42
CA ALA A 86 25.08 -21.95 -27.58
C ALA A 86 25.87 -21.67 -28.88
N GLN A 87 26.83 -20.73 -28.85
CA GLN A 87 27.74 -20.48 -29.97
C GLN A 87 28.67 -21.67 -30.25
N ALA A 88 29.12 -22.38 -29.22
CA ALA A 88 29.91 -23.60 -29.38
C ALA A 88 29.10 -24.71 -30.07
N VAL A 89 27.82 -24.87 -29.73
CA VAL A 89 26.88 -25.78 -30.42
C VAL A 89 26.74 -25.41 -31.90
N GLU A 90 26.52 -24.14 -32.20
CA GLU A 90 26.44 -23.64 -33.58
C GLU A 90 27.71 -23.97 -34.37
N THR A 91 28.88 -23.70 -33.77
CA THR A 91 30.19 -23.95 -34.39
C THR A 91 30.41 -25.44 -34.64
N ALA A 92 30.07 -26.29 -33.67
CA ALA A 92 30.19 -27.74 -33.78
C ALA A 92 29.27 -28.31 -34.88
N ALA A 93 28.03 -27.82 -34.97
CA ALA A 93 27.08 -28.24 -36.00
C ALA A 93 27.50 -27.77 -37.40
N THR A 94 28.00 -26.53 -37.53
CA THR A 94 28.52 -25.99 -38.79
C THR A 94 29.74 -26.76 -39.28
N SER A 95 30.68 -27.07 -38.36
CA SER A 95 31.86 -27.87 -38.68
C SER A 95 31.46 -29.28 -39.14
N PHE A 96 30.54 -29.94 -38.43
CA PHE A 96 30.00 -31.23 -38.85
C PHE A 96 29.39 -31.18 -40.26
N GLU A 97 28.55 -30.18 -40.54
CA GLU A 97 27.92 -30.00 -41.85
C GLU A 97 28.97 -29.81 -42.97
N SER A 98 30.00 -29.00 -42.72
CA SER A 98 31.06 -28.72 -43.70
C SER A 98 31.90 -29.95 -44.05
N GLU A 99 32.21 -30.80 -43.07
CA GLU A 99 32.96 -32.04 -43.27
C GLU A 99 32.11 -33.12 -43.92
N ALA A 100 30.86 -33.30 -43.47
CA ALA A 100 29.93 -34.28 -44.02
C ALA A 100 29.63 -34.03 -45.51
N LYS A 101 29.50 -32.76 -45.92
CA LYS A 101 29.26 -32.39 -47.33
C LYS A 101 30.39 -32.73 -48.29
N LYS A 102 31.60 -33.06 -47.79
CA LYS A 102 32.71 -33.52 -48.64
C LYS A 102 32.45 -34.90 -49.23
N ASP A 103 31.60 -35.71 -48.58
CA ASP A 103 31.13 -36.98 -49.10
C ASP A 103 29.73 -36.82 -49.74
N LYS A 104 29.66 -36.94 -51.07
CA LYS A 104 28.39 -36.82 -51.81
C LYS A 104 27.40 -37.95 -51.49
N ALA A 105 27.86 -39.07 -50.94
CA ALA A 105 27.04 -40.19 -50.53
C ALA A 105 26.60 -40.09 -49.06
N PHE A 106 26.97 -39.02 -48.35
CA PHE A 106 26.60 -38.86 -46.94
C PHE A 106 25.08 -38.75 -46.76
N PRO A 107 24.49 -39.42 -45.74
CA PRO A 107 23.05 -39.36 -45.48
C PRO A 107 22.53 -37.92 -45.33
N LYS A 108 21.35 -37.62 -45.89
CA LYS A 108 20.78 -36.26 -45.87
C LYS A 108 20.20 -35.91 -44.50
N GLU A 109 19.71 -36.89 -43.75
CA GLU A 109 19.01 -36.68 -42.48
C GLU A 109 19.91 -36.01 -41.42
N PRO A 110 21.15 -36.46 -41.16
CA PRO A 110 22.04 -35.77 -40.22
C PRO A 110 22.48 -34.39 -40.70
N LEU A 111 22.60 -34.17 -42.02
CA LEU A 111 22.90 -32.84 -42.59
C LEU A 111 21.75 -31.86 -42.31
N THR A 112 20.50 -32.28 -42.55
CA THR A 112 19.31 -31.48 -42.24
C THR A 112 19.19 -31.19 -40.74
N ALA A 113 19.46 -32.19 -39.89
CA ALA A 113 19.45 -32.02 -38.44
C ALA A 113 20.53 -31.04 -37.96
N ALA A 114 21.76 -31.12 -38.50
CA ALA A 114 22.84 -30.18 -38.17
C ALA A 114 22.49 -28.74 -38.58
N ALA A 115 21.95 -28.54 -39.78
CA ALA A 115 21.49 -27.23 -40.23
C ALA A 115 20.36 -26.66 -39.33
N ALA A 116 19.43 -27.51 -38.90
CA ALA A 116 18.36 -27.12 -37.96
C ALA A 116 18.93 -26.72 -36.58
N ILE A 117 19.96 -27.42 -36.09
CA ILE A 117 20.67 -27.07 -34.85
C ILE A 117 21.38 -25.73 -34.98
N VAL A 118 22.08 -25.47 -36.10
CA VAL A 118 22.75 -24.18 -36.37
C VAL A 118 21.73 -23.03 -36.28
N LYS A 119 20.59 -23.19 -36.96
CA LYS A 119 19.51 -22.18 -36.93
C LYS A 119 18.96 -21.98 -35.51
N ALA A 120 18.61 -23.07 -34.83
CA ALA A 120 18.04 -23.01 -33.49
C ALA A 120 19.01 -22.39 -32.46
N ALA A 121 20.31 -22.65 -32.57
CA ALA A 121 21.33 -22.08 -31.68
C ALA A 121 21.45 -20.56 -31.84
N LYS A 122 21.33 -20.05 -33.08
CA LYS A 122 21.29 -18.60 -33.35
C LYS A 122 20.04 -17.95 -32.77
N GLU A 123 18.87 -18.52 -33.04
CA GLU A 123 17.58 -18.03 -32.54
C GLU A 123 17.55 -18.02 -31.02
N TYR A 124 18.01 -19.10 -30.38
CA TYR A 124 18.08 -19.19 -28.92
C TYR A 124 18.96 -18.09 -28.29
N ARG A 125 20.11 -17.76 -28.90
CA ARG A 125 20.95 -16.65 -28.40
C ARG A 125 20.22 -15.31 -28.48
N ALA A 126 19.54 -15.05 -29.60
CA ALA A 126 18.76 -13.83 -29.78
C ALA A 126 17.58 -13.73 -28.79
N ASP A 127 16.92 -14.86 -28.49
CA ASP A 127 15.84 -14.93 -27.50
C ASP A 127 16.35 -14.63 -26.09
N VAL A 128 17.52 -15.16 -25.71
CA VAL A 128 18.17 -14.86 -24.43
C VAL A 128 18.50 -13.37 -24.31
N ASP A 129 19.11 -12.76 -25.33
CA ASP A 129 19.44 -11.33 -25.33
C ASP A 129 18.18 -10.45 -25.24
N THR A 130 17.12 -10.84 -25.94
CA THR A 130 15.82 -10.16 -25.90
C THR A 130 15.21 -10.23 -24.50
N ALA A 131 15.22 -11.42 -23.87
CA ALA A 131 14.69 -11.61 -22.53
C ALA A 131 15.47 -10.81 -21.47
N VAL A 132 16.80 -10.79 -21.55
CA VAL A 132 17.66 -9.96 -20.67
C VAL A 132 17.35 -8.47 -20.83
N THR A 133 17.19 -8.01 -22.07
CA THR A 133 16.86 -6.60 -22.35
C THR A 133 15.48 -6.23 -21.79
N ALA A 134 14.48 -7.08 -22.00
CA ALA A 134 13.14 -6.89 -21.45
C ALA A 134 13.15 -6.90 -19.91
N ALA A 135 13.92 -7.80 -19.30
CA ALA A 135 14.09 -7.88 -17.85
C ALA A 135 14.67 -6.60 -17.25
N ARG A 136 15.76 -6.08 -17.82
CA ARG A 136 16.36 -4.79 -17.40
C ARG A 136 15.35 -3.66 -17.49
N LYS A 137 14.68 -3.53 -18.64
CA LYS A 137 13.65 -2.49 -18.86
C LYS A 137 12.51 -2.60 -17.83
N ALA A 138 12.07 -3.81 -17.51
CA ALA A 138 11.02 -4.04 -16.51
C ALA A 138 11.48 -3.66 -15.09
N LEU A 139 12.73 -3.97 -14.72
CA LEU A 139 13.30 -3.60 -13.43
C LEU A 139 13.51 -2.09 -13.30
N ASP A 140 13.95 -1.42 -14.35
CA ASP A 140 14.07 0.04 -14.39
C ASP A 140 12.71 0.73 -14.24
N ALA A 141 11.71 0.28 -15.01
CA ALA A 141 10.34 0.78 -14.90
C ALA A 141 9.77 0.55 -13.50
N LYS A 142 10.00 -0.63 -12.90
CA LYS A 142 9.54 -0.93 -11.55
C LYS A 142 10.23 -0.08 -10.49
N THR A 143 11.53 0.21 -10.68
CA THR A 143 12.28 1.12 -9.81
C THR A 143 11.67 2.52 -9.84
N GLN A 144 11.32 3.04 -11.03
CA GLN A 144 10.67 4.34 -11.18
C GLN A 144 9.27 4.35 -10.55
N GLU A 145 8.46 3.31 -10.78
CA GLU A 145 7.12 3.16 -10.19
C GLU A 145 7.19 3.17 -8.64
N LEU A 146 8.07 2.36 -8.05
CA LEU A 146 8.22 2.26 -6.60
C LEU A 146 8.82 3.53 -5.98
N ALA A 147 9.70 4.24 -6.71
CA ALA A 147 10.18 5.54 -6.30
C ALA A 147 9.06 6.60 -6.31
N ALA A 148 8.20 6.58 -7.34
CA ALA A 148 7.05 7.49 -7.47
C ALA A 148 5.97 7.22 -6.41
N GLN A 149 5.73 5.96 -6.04
CA GLN A 149 4.81 5.60 -4.96
C GLN A 149 5.31 6.11 -3.60
N LYS A 150 6.64 6.17 -3.38
CA LYS A 150 7.21 6.78 -2.17
C LYS A 150 6.96 8.30 -2.12
N SER A 151 7.02 8.99 -3.27
CA SER A 151 6.65 10.41 -3.35
C SER A 151 5.15 10.70 -3.25
N ALA A 152 4.27 9.71 -3.43
CA ALA A 152 2.83 9.85 -3.18
C ALA A 152 2.46 9.74 -1.68
N SER A 153 3.39 9.27 -0.84
CA SER A 153 3.17 9.06 0.61
C SER A 153 3.94 10.05 1.51
N GLY A 154 4.69 10.97 0.93
CA GLY A 154 5.42 12.02 1.64
C GLY A 154 5.13 13.40 1.05
N PRO A 155 5.07 14.47 1.87
CA PRO A 155 4.98 15.82 1.35
C PRO A 155 6.12 16.10 0.37
N SER A 156 5.82 16.77 -0.75
CA SER A 156 6.86 17.17 -1.72
C SER A 156 7.92 18.04 -1.03
N SER A 157 9.12 18.17 -1.63
CA SER A 157 10.19 19.02 -1.06
C SER A 157 9.74 20.46 -0.79
N ALA A 158 8.83 20.99 -1.63
CA ALA A 158 8.21 22.30 -1.43
C ALA A 158 7.27 22.33 -0.21
N VAL A 159 6.47 21.27 0.00
CA VAL A 159 5.59 21.16 1.18
C VAL A 159 6.41 20.98 2.46
N ILE A 160 7.48 20.19 2.43
CA ILE A 160 8.41 20.04 3.57
C ILE A 160 9.03 21.40 3.91
N ALA A 161 9.45 22.18 2.91
CA ALA A 161 10.03 23.50 3.14
C ALA A 161 9.04 24.45 3.83
N LYS A 162 7.78 24.50 3.36
CA LYS A 162 6.71 25.30 4.00
C LYS A 162 6.45 24.85 5.44
N GLN A 163 6.25 23.54 5.66
CA GLN A 163 6.05 22.96 6.98
C GLN A 163 7.22 23.21 7.93
N THR A 164 8.45 23.23 7.42
CA THR A 164 9.66 23.54 8.19
C THR A 164 9.66 24.99 8.66
N LYS A 165 9.28 25.94 7.80
CA LYS A 165 9.15 27.35 8.17
C LYS A 165 8.06 27.58 9.21
N LEU A 166 6.88 26.98 8.99
CA LEU A 166 5.77 27.06 9.93
C LEU A 166 6.16 26.52 11.30
N LEU A 167 6.81 25.35 11.35
CA LEU A 167 7.26 24.77 12.61
C LEU A 167 8.35 25.63 13.29
N LYS A 168 9.28 26.20 12.52
CA LYS A 168 10.28 27.16 13.03
C LYS A 168 9.60 28.37 13.67
N SER A 169 8.61 28.96 13.00
CA SER A 169 7.81 30.09 13.52
C SER A 169 7.10 29.71 14.83
N LYS A 170 6.35 28.60 14.83
CA LYS A 170 5.64 28.09 16.03
C LYS A 170 6.60 27.84 17.21
N LEU A 171 7.79 27.27 16.95
CA LEU A 171 8.81 27.03 17.99
C LEU A 171 9.39 28.33 18.57
N LEU A 172 9.74 29.30 17.73
CA LEU A 172 10.28 30.60 18.20
C LEU A 172 9.25 31.34 19.07
N THR A 173 7.99 31.38 18.62
CA THR A 173 6.88 31.97 19.37
C THR A 173 6.67 31.27 20.71
N ALA A 174 6.66 29.94 20.74
CA ALA A 174 6.53 29.17 21.98
C ALA A 174 7.68 29.45 22.95
N ILE A 175 8.93 29.52 22.47
CA ILE A 175 10.09 29.85 23.32
C ILE A 175 10.00 31.27 23.86
N ALA A 176 9.56 32.24 23.05
CA ALA A 176 9.37 33.62 23.49
C ALA A 176 8.33 33.73 24.61
N LEU A 177 7.19 33.02 24.47
CA LEU A 177 6.15 32.95 25.50
C LEU A 177 6.67 32.31 26.80
N LEU A 178 7.46 31.24 26.69
CA LEU A 178 8.06 30.57 27.84
C LEU A 178 9.03 31.48 28.62
N ARG A 179 9.72 32.41 27.95
CA ARG A 179 10.61 33.40 28.60
C ARG A 179 9.86 34.50 29.33
N LYS A 180 8.63 34.80 28.90
CA LYS A 180 7.75 35.82 29.47
C LYS A 180 6.43 35.17 29.88
N PRO A 181 6.46 34.25 30.88
CA PRO A 181 5.26 33.53 31.28
C PRO A 181 4.21 34.53 31.76
N GLN A 182 3.00 34.44 31.22
CA GLN A 182 1.89 35.24 31.68
C GLN A 182 1.25 34.57 32.91
N PRO A 183 0.74 35.35 33.88
CA PRO A 183 -0.07 34.80 34.97
C PRO A 183 -1.24 34.00 34.38
N ASN A 184 -1.47 32.79 34.89
CA ASN A 184 -2.53 31.87 34.44
C ASN A 184 -2.42 31.40 32.97
N ALA A 185 -1.24 31.52 32.35
CA ALA A 185 -1.03 30.93 31.03
C ALA A 185 -1.17 29.40 31.07
N ARG A 186 -1.81 28.84 30.03
CA ARG A 186 -1.89 27.39 29.82
C ARG A 186 -0.48 26.77 29.84
N PRO A 187 -0.26 25.60 30.46
CA PRO A 187 1.05 24.95 30.47
C PRO A 187 1.43 24.53 29.05
N MET A 188 2.65 24.90 28.62
CA MET A 188 3.19 24.47 27.33
C MET A 188 3.57 23.00 27.39
N ARG A 189 3.08 22.19 26.45
CA ARG A 189 3.39 20.76 26.32
C ARG A 189 4.36 20.53 25.16
N PHE A 190 4.87 19.30 25.05
CA PHE A 190 5.78 18.92 23.97
C PHE A 190 5.53 17.51 23.43
N MET A 191 5.91 17.33 22.16
CA MET A 191 6.01 16.03 21.53
C MET A 191 7.36 15.91 20.84
N ILE A 192 8.07 14.79 21.07
CA ILE A 192 9.31 14.48 20.39
C ILE A 192 9.12 13.22 19.54
N VAL A 193 9.48 13.30 18.26
CA VAL A 193 9.57 12.13 17.38
C VAL A 193 11.03 11.79 17.19
N LEU A 194 11.43 10.56 17.50
CA LEU A 194 12.77 10.04 17.32
C LEU A 194 12.82 9.17 16.05
N GLY A 195 13.73 9.51 15.15
CA GLY A 195 14.15 8.69 14.00
C GLY A 195 15.37 7.83 14.32
N LYS A 196 15.94 7.17 13.29
CA LYS A 196 17.20 6.41 13.43
C LYS A 196 18.34 7.30 13.90
N THR A 197 18.54 8.42 13.21
CA THR A 197 19.70 9.31 13.43
C THR A 197 19.31 10.70 13.94
N SER A 198 18.09 11.14 13.71
CA SER A 198 17.60 12.47 14.08
C SER A 198 16.40 12.43 15.03
N ALA A 199 15.97 13.61 15.48
CA ALA A 199 14.76 13.81 16.26
C ALA A 199 14.07 15.09 15.79
N SER A 200 12.77 15.25 16.03
CA SER A 200 12.03 16.50 15.80
C SER A 200 11.13 16.80 17.00
N LEU A 201 10.87 18.10 17.23
CA LEU A 201 10.15 18.60 18.40
C LEU A 201 9.02 19.54 17.98
N ALA A 202 7.86 19.39 18.61
CA ALA A 202 6.80 20.39 18.64
C ALA A 202 6.60 20.91 20.08
N LEU A 203 6.35 22.21 20.20
CA LEU A 203 5.93 22.89 21.43
C LEU A 203 4.59 23.55 21.17
N ALA A 204 3.58 23.21 21.98
CA ALA A 204 2.23 23.74 21.86
C ALA A 204 1.46 23.51 23.16
N TYR A 205 0.35 24.21 23.38
CA TYR A 205 -0.52 23.97 24.54
C TYR A 205 -1.16 22.57 24.49
N ALA A 206 -1.39 22.05 23.29
CA ALA A 206 -1.81 20.68 23.04
C ALA A 206 -0.96 20.04 21.93
N VAL A 207 -0.65 18.75 22.10
CA VAL A 207 0.08 17.97 21.09
C VAL A 207 -0.68 16.69 20.78
N GLY A 208 -0.92 16.43 19.49
CA GLY A 208 -1.81 15.39 19.01
C GLY A 208 -1.31 14.70 17.73
N PRO A 209 -2.18 13.89 17.09
CA PRO A 209 -1.84 13.16 15.87
C PRO A 209 -1.37 14.05 14.71
N ALA A 210 -1.89 15.28 14.59
CA ALA A 210 -1.44 16.23 13.58
C ALA A 210 0.04 16.61 13.76
N GLN A 211 0.46 16.99 14.97
CA GLN A 211 1.87 17.28 15.25
C GLN A 211 2.73 16.04 15.04
N GLU A 212 2.25 14.86 15.42
CA GLU A 212 2.97 13.60 15.18
C GLU A 212 3.22 13.38 13.67
N LYS A 213 2.18 13.57 12.85
CA LYS A 213 2.24 13.44 11.40
C LYS A 213 3.19 14.48 10.78
N LEU A 214 3.08 15.74 11.20
CA LEU A 214 3.97 16.83 10.79
C LEU A 214 5.44 16.49 11.11
N LEU A 215 5.72 16.13 12.36
CA LEU A 215 7.07 15.84 12.85
C LEU A 215 7.72 14.65 12.15
N LYS A 216 6.95 13.60 11.82
CA LYS A 216 7.41 12.47 11.00
C LYS A 216 7.67 12.88 9.54
N GLY A 217 6.79 13.72 8.97
CA GLY A 217 6.91 14.23 7.60
C GLY A 217 8.19 15.02 7.34
N LEU A 218 8.69 15.73 8.37
CA LEU A 218 9.95 16.49 8.32
C LEU A 218 11.22 15.61 8.37
N MET A 219 11.07 14.30 8.59
CA MET A 219 12.18 13.35 8.69
C MET A 219 12.01 12.18 7.70
N PRO A 220 11.98 12.45 6.38
CA PRO A 220 11.79 11.40 5.39
C PRO A 220 12.93 10.38 5.44
N GLY A 221 12.58 9.09 5.51
CA GLY A 221 13.56 7.99 5.53
C GLY A 221 14.13 7.62 6.91
N GLU A 222 13.68 8.27 7.98
CA GLU A 222 14.14 8.03 9.35
C GLU A 222 13.31 6.99 10.13
N ALA A 223 12.33 6.35 9.47
CA ALA A 223 11.54 5.27 10.05
C ALA A 223 12.41 4.03 10.38
N PRO A 224 12.17 3.29 11.47
CA PRO A 224 11.01 3.38 12.35
C PRO A 224 11.08 4.57 13.30
N PHE A 225 9.91 5.15 13.61
CA PHE A 225 9.79 6.29 14.50
C PHE A 225 9.37 5.87 15.91
N LYS A 226 9.98 6.48 16.94
CA LYS A 226 9.50 6.40 18.33
C LYS A 226 8.94 7.76 18.74
N VAL A 227 7.68 7.78 19.14
CA VAL A 227 7.00 9.01 19.60
C VAL A 227 7.09 9.07 21.11
N LEU A 228 7.62 10.17 21.63
CA LEU A 228 7.64 10.51 23.04
C LEU A 228 6.59 11.59 23.28
N LYS A 229 5.47 11.16 23.87
CA LYS A 229 4.37 12.02 24.31
C LYS A 229 4.10 11.70 25.78
N ASP A 230 4.11 12.73 26.60
CA ASP A 230 3.78 12.65 28.01
C ASP A 230 2.75 13.73 28.32
N MET A 231 1.54 13.31 28.67
CA MET A 231 0.42 14.22 28.85
C MET A 231 0.61 15.14 30.05
N LYS A 232 1.38 14.71 31.06
CA LYS A 232 1.64 15.51 32.27
C LYS A 232 2.90 16.36 32.16
N ALA A 233 3.68 16.15 31.09
CA ALA A 233 4.94 16.84 30.94
C ALA A 233 4.73 18.26 30.42
N VAL A 234 5.48 19.19 31.02
CA VAL A 234 5.44 20.61 30.68
C VAL A 234 6.81 21.11 30.28
N VAL A 235 6.84 22.17 29.50
CA VAL A 235 8.05 22.91 29.18
C VAL A 235 8.01 24.26 29.88
N VAL A 236 9.10 24.62 30.54
CA VAL A 236 9.27 25.89 31.25
C VAL A 236 10.61 26.52 30.88
N TRP A 237 10.73 27.84 31.03
CA TRP A 237 12.01 28.53 30.95
C TRP A 237 12.55 28.78 32.36
N GLU A 238 13.65 28.12 32.71
CA GLU A 238 14.32 28.32 34.01
C GLU A 238 15.84 28.20 33.85
N LYS A 239 16.61 28.93 34.66
CA LYS A 239 18.08 28.97 34.61
C LYS A 239 18.65 29.22 33.20
N ASN A 240 18.02 30.12 32.45
CA ASN A 240 18.36 30.43 31.05
C ASN A 240 18.39 29.20 30.13
N ALA A 241 17.54 28.21 30.40
CA ALA A 241 17.43 26.98 29.61
C ALA A 241 15.97 26.61 29.32
N LEU A 242 15.75 26.04 28.14
CA LEU A 242 14.48 25.39 27.79
C LEU A 242 14.40 24.07 28.57
N THR A 243 13.54 24.02 29.58
CA THR A 243 13.49 22.93 30.54
C THR A 243 12.26 22.05 30.33
N PHE A 244 12.50 20.78 30.05
CA PHE A 244 11.48 19.74 29.90
C PHE A 244 11.27 19.06 31.25
N VAL A 245 10.08 19.21 31.83
CA VAL A 245 9.71 18.55 33.07
C VAL A 245 9.01 17.24 32.71
N SER A 246 9.74 16.12 32.73
CA SER A 246 9.20 14.79 32.39
C SER A 246 10.04 13.66 32.97
N ASP A 247 9.38 12.62 33.45
CA ASP A 247 10.03 11.39 33.93
C ASP A 247 10.35 10.40 32.80
N ARG A 248 9.78 10.62 31.60
CA ARG A 248 9.91 9.73 30.45
C ARG A 248 11.05 10.11 29.50
N LEU A 249 11.60 11.31 29.64
CA LEU A 249 12.61 11.82 28.72
C LEU A 249 14.01 11.42 29.17
N ALA A 250 14.73 10.70 28.31
CA ALA A 250 16.12 10.29 28.57
C ALA A 250 17.13 11.36 28.12
N SER A 251 18.23 11.48 28.86
CA SER A 251 19.36 12.41 28.61
C SER A 251 19.87 12.42 27.15
N THR A 252 19.98 11.23 26.56
CA THR A 252 20.46 11.03 25.18
C THR A 252 19.51 11.60 24.13
N THR A 253 18.22 11.73 24.46
CA THR A 253 17.21 12.36 23.60
C THR A 253 17.44 13.87 23.53
N LEU A 254 17.82 14.50 24.64
CA LEU A 254 17.98 15.94 24.74
C LEU A 254 19.04 16.46 23.76
N LYS A 255 20.17 15.76 23.63
CA LYS A 255 21.23 16.11 22.67
C LYS A 255 20.76 16.02 21.21
N LYS A 256 19.96 15.01 20.85
CA LYS A 256 19.41 14.88 19.48
C LYS A 256 18.44 16.02 19.16
N VAL A 257 17.58 16.37 20.12
CA VAL A 257 16.64 17.49 19.97
C VAL A 257 17.39 18.82 19.87
N GLN A 258 18.42 19.02 20.69
CA GLN A 258 19.26 20.21 20.65
C GLN A 258 19.95 20.37 19.29
N LEU A 259 20.55 19.32 18.75
CA LEU A 259 21.18 19.33 17.43
C LEU A 259 20.17 19.65 16.32
N TRP A 260 18.96 19.10 16.41
CA TRP A 260 17.89 19.39 15.45
C TRP A 260 17.41 20.84 15.55
N LEU A 261 17.16 21.35 16.75
CA LEU A 261 16.80 22.77 16.97
C LEU A 261 17.90 23.70 16.48
N LYS A 262 19.18 23.38 16.74
CA LYS A 262 20.31 24.15 16.21
C LYS A 262 20.31 24.18 14.69
N LYS A 263 19.98 23.07 14.03
CA LYS A 263 19.88 23.02 12.56
C LYS A 263 18.69 23.83 12.04
N LEU A 264 17.54 23.75 12.70
CA LEU A 264 16.28 24.37 12.31
C LEU A 264 16.26 25.88 12.57
N LEU A 265 16.53 26.27 13.82
CA LEU A 265 16.46 27.65 14.30
C LEU A 265 17.75 28.44 14.06
N LYS A 266 18.87 27.75 13.80
CA LYS A 266 20.23 28.34 13.79
C LYS A 266 20.64 28.95 15.14
N LEU A 267 20.07 28.44 16.24
CA LEU A 267 20.33 28.89 17.61
C LEU A 267 20.83 27.72 18.46
N ASN A 268 21.86 27.96 19.27
CA ASN A 268 22.42 26.95 20.17
C ASN A 268 21.76 27.01 21.55
N LEU A 269 20.48 26.63 21.64
CA LEU A 269 19.71 26.73 22.87
C LEU A 269 20.26 25.82 23.97
N LYS A 270 20.42 26.36 25.18
CA LYS A 270 20.63 25.57 26.38
C LYS A 270 19.35 24.80 26.72
N MET A 271 19.44 23.48 26.88
CA MET A 271 18.29 22.63 27.18
C MET A 271 18.51 21.88 28.49
N ARG A 272 17.42 21.61 29.21
CA ARG A 272 17.43 20.92 30.49
C ARG A 272 16.31 19.90 30.57
N VAL A 273 16.55 18.77 31.23
CA VAL A 273 15.49 17.84 31.66
C VAL A 273 15.45 17.85 33.17
N ARG A 274 14.25 17.97 33.72
CA ARG A 274 13.98 17.87 35.16
C ARG A 274 12.96 16.75 35.39
N LYS A 275 13.34 15.76 36.19
CA LYS A 275 12.43 14.71 36.65
C LYS A 275 11.64 15.17 37.86
N SER A 276 10.52 14.50 38.15
CA SER A 276 9.72 14.72 39.36
C SER A 276 10.52 14.44 40.64
N THR A 277 11.55 13.59 40.57
CA THR A 277 12.49 13.28 41.65
C THR A 277 13.47 14.41 41.98
N GLY A 278 13.49 15.49 41.19
CA GLY A 278 14.46 16.59 41.33
C GLY A 278 15.79 16.34 40.63
N GLU A 279 15.99 15.18 39.99
CA GLU A 279 17.13 14.91 39.13
C GLU A 279 17.12 15.85 37.92
N VAL A 280 18.28 16.41 37.61
CA VAL A 280 18.45 17.45 36.60
C VAL A 280 19.61 17.10 35.70
N GLU A 281 19.37 17.20 34.40
CA GLU A 281 20.40 17.08 33.37
C GLU A 281 20.33 18.28 32.44
N GLU A 282 21.48 18.82 32.06
CA GLU A 282 21.58 20.02 31.22
C GLU A 282 22.54 19.77 30.04
N THR A 283 22.24 20.35 28.89
CA THR A 283 23.18 20.45 27.78
C THR A 283 23.92 21.78 27.83
N GLU A 284 25.11 21.83 27.23
CA GLU A 284 25.81 23.09 26.98
C GLU A 284 25.07 23.89 25.90
N GLY A 285 24.92 25.19 26.09
CA GLY A 285 24.26 26.08 25.13
C GLY A 285 24.48 27.54 25.49
N GLU A 286 24.09 28.43 24.59
CA GLU A 286 24.26 29.88 24.73
C GLU A 286 22.98 30.53 25.27
N ASP A 287 23.16 31.64 26.01
CA ASP A 287 22.04 32.51 26.34
C ASP A 287 21.65 33.28 25.07
N ILE A 288 20.43 33.04 24.60
CA ILE A 288 19.96 33.59 23.33
C ILE A 288 19.35 34.98 23.59
N PRO A 289 19.82 36.05 22.93
CA PRO A 289 19.19 37.37 23.02
C PRO A 289 17.73 37.35 22.57
N GLU A 290 16.87 38.14 23.22
CA GLU A 290 15.43 38.16 22.94
C GLU A 290 15.09 38.50 21.47
N HIS A 291 15.87 39.37 20.83
CA HIS A 291 15.64 39.77 19.45
C HIS A 291 15.80 38.60 18.45
N LEU A 292 16.57 37.56 18.79
CA LEU A 292 16.72 36.36 17.95
C LEU A 292 15.57 35.36 18.10
N LEU A 293 14.68 35.58 19.07
CA LEU A 293 13.48 34.74 19.29
C LEU A 293 12.24 35.26 18.57
N LYS A 294 12.35 36.40 17.86
CA LYS A 294 11.26 36.90 17.03
C LYS A 294 11.16 36.04 15.78
N ALA A 295 10.00 35.43 15.56
CA ALA A 295 9.70 34.79 14.28
C ALA A 295 9.78 35.84 13.16
N ASP A 296 10.34 35.45 12.01
CA ASP A 296 10.33 36.29 10.82
C ASP A 296 8.86 36.49 10.40
N PRO A 297 8.38 37.74 10.25
CA PRO A 297 7.01 37.99 9.78
C PRO A 297 6.69 37.29 8.47
N ALA A 298 7.67 37.01 7.60
CA ALA A 298 7.46 36.24 6.36
C ALA A 298 7.35 34.73 6.62
N ASP A 299 8.04 34.19 7.63
CA ASP A 299 7.86 32.80 8.08
C ASP A 299 6.54 32.63 8.87
N ALA A 300 6.01 33.72 9.45
CA ALA A 300 4.70 33.79 10.09
C ALA A 300 3.55 34.11 9.10
N ALA A 301 3.81 34.83 8.01
CA ALA A 301 2.84 35.14 6.96
C ALA A 301 2.64 33.99 5.95
N ASP A 302 3.52 32.99 5.93
CA ASP A 302 3.21 31.62 5.47
C ASP A 302 2.28 30.92 6.51
N ASP A 303 1.32 31.67 7.09
CA ASP A 303 0.22 31.16 7.89
C ASP A 303 -0.54 30.13 7.05
N LEU A 304 -0.99 29.03 7.67
CA LEU A 304 -1.89 28.08 7.01
C LEU A 304 -2.95 28.86 6.27
N GLY A 305 -2.95 28.72 4.94
CA GLY A 305 -3.86 29.48 4.11
C GLY A 305 -5.29 29.20 4.59
N ARG A 306 -6.18 30.18 4.47
CA ARG A 306 -7.61 29.99 4.74
C ARG A 306 -8.12 28.66 4.18
N GLU A 307 -7.67 28.27 2.99
CA GLU A 307 -7.99 27.00 2.34
C GLU A 307 -7.52 25.77 3.15
N GLU A 308 -6.25 25.73 3.59
CA GLU A 308 -5.68 24.62 4.35
C GLU A 308 -6.36 24.48 5.74
N PHE A 309 -6.63 25.61 6.40
CA PHE A 309 -7.40 25.61 7.66
C PHE A 309 -8.82 25.06 7.46
N MET A 310 -9.52 25.52 6.42
CA MET A 310 -10.89 25.08 6.13
C MET A 310 -10.95 23.60 5.73
N GLU A 311 -9.96 23.11 4.97
CA GLU A 311 -9.83 21.68 4.65
C GLU A 311 -9.63 20.84 5.91
N ARG A 312 -8.75 21.28 6.81
CA ARG A 312 -8.50 20.59 8.09
C ARG A 312 -9.75 20.58 8.98
N MET A 313 -10.40 21.73 9.14
CA MET A 313 -11.67 21.84 9.87
C MET A 313 -12.75 20.92 9.28
N ALA A 314 -12.87 20.86 7.95
CA ALA A 314 -13.82 19.96 7.28
C ALA A 314 -13.49 18.48 7.51
N SER A 315 -12.20 18.11 7.54
CA SER A 315 -11.76 16.74 7.80
C SER A 315 -12.09 16.26 9.22
N LEU A 316 -12.15 17.18 10.18
CA LEU A 316 -12.45 16.91 11.59
C LEU A 316 -13.94 17.03 11.94
N ASP A 317 -14.79 17.53 11.04
CA ASP A 317 -16.20 17.84 11.32
C ASP A 317 -16.95 16.65 11.94
N ALA A 318 -16.72 15.44 11.43
CA ALA A 318 -17.33 14.23 11.96
C ALA A 318 -16.89 13.92 13.40
N ASP A 319 -15.59 14.05 13.69
CA ASP A 319 -15.03 13.77 15.00
C ASP A 319 -15.42 14.86 16.01
N ILE A 320 -15.43 16.13 15.60
CA ILE A 320 -15.93 17.25 16.41
C ILE A 320 -17.39 17.03 16.80
N LYS A 321 -18.24 16.63 15.86
CA LYS A 321 -19.66 16.29 16.14
C LYS A 321 -19.81 15.11 17.10
N ALA A 322 -18.90 14.14 17.04
CA ALA A 322 -18.87 13.05 18.00
C ALA A 322 -18.41 13.53 19.38
N GLY A 323 -17.33 14.32 19.45
CA GLY A 323 -16.78 14.88 20.69
C GLY A 323 -17.72 15.83 21.42
N LEU A 324 -18.59 16.55 20.69
CA LEU A 324 -19.67 17.37 21.26
C LEU A 324 -20.74 16.57 22.02
N ARG A 325 -20.71 15.23 21.93
CA ARG A 325 -21.55 14.31 22.71
C ARG A 325 -20.79 13.59 23.83
N GLY A 326 -19.49 13.86 23.95
CA GLY A 326 -18.58 13.24 24.91
C GLY A 326 -18.26 14.14 26.12
N PRO A 327 -17.38 13.68 27.03
CA PRO A 327 -17.03 14.40 28.26
C PRO A 327 -16.37 15.76 27.99
N SER A 328 -15.66 15.91 26.86
CA SER A 328 -14.99 17.16 26.49
C SER A 328 -15.89 18.17 25.75
N ALA A 329 -17.22 17.94 25.70
CA ALA A 329 -18.14 18.76 24.89
C ALA A 329 -18.12 20.25 25.25
N ALA A 330 -18.02 20.61 26.53
CA ALA A 330 -17.97 22.01 26.97
C ALA A 330 -16.72 22.72 26.44
N ARG A 331 -15.55 22.08 26.60
CA ARG A 331 -14.27 22.62 26.11
C ARG A 331 -14.23 22.71 24.58
N ILE A 332 -14.73 21.70 23.87
CA ILE A 332 -14.81 21.73 22.40
C ILE A 332 -15.71 22.90 21.94
N LYS A 333 -16.83 23.19 22.61
CA LYS A 333 -17.69 24.34 22.27
C LYS A 333 -16.97 25.67 22.47
N GLU A 334 -16.24 25.84 23.57
CA GLU A 334 -15.46 27.04 23.85
C GLU A 334 -14.38 27.26 22.78
N LEU A 335 -13.60 26.23 22.45
CA LEU A 335 -12.57 26.27 21.41
C LEU A 335 -13.17 26.60 20.03
N MET A 336 -14.31 26.01 19.69
CA MET A 336 -15.02 26.34 18.44
C MET A 336 -15.51 27.80 18.39
N ALA A 337 -15.90 28.38 19.53
CA ALA A 337 -16.27 29.79 19.61
C ALA A 337 -15.06 30.72 19.41
N GLU A 338 -13.91 30.40 20.02
CA GLU A 338 -12.67 31.16 19.81
C GLU A 338 -12.16 31.02 18.38
N ILE A 339 -12.23 29.83 17.79
CA ILE A 339 -11.95 29.60 16.35
C ILE A 339 -12.84 30.50 15.48
N ALA A 340 -14.14 30.59 15.77
CA ALA A 340 -15.06 31.44 15.02
C ALA A 340 -14.71 32.94 15.15
N LYS A 341 -14.16 33.36 16.29
CA LYS A 341 -13.68 34.74 16.52
C LYS A 341 -12.36 35.00 15.78
N LEU A 342 -11.41 34.08 15.83
CA LEU A 342 -10.10 34.18 15.17
C LEU A 342 -10.24 34.17 13.64
N THR A 343 -11.09 33.30 13.10
CA THR A 343 -11.40 33.25 11.66
C THR A 343 -12.07 34.54 11.16
N LYS A 344 -12.95 35.17 11.96
CA LYS A 344 -13.52 36.50 11.64
C LYS A 344 -12.49 37.62 11.63
N ALA A 345 -11.39 37.45 12.39
CA ALA A 345 -10.28 38.38 12.42
C ALA A 345 -9.19 38.05 11.39
N ASP A 346 -9.44 37.09 10.48
CA ASP A 346 -8.48 36.54 9.52
C ASP A 346 -7.18 35.99 10.15
N LYS A 347 -7.26 35.54 11.41
CA LYS A 347 -6.14 34.93 12.16
C LYS A 347 -6.18 33.40 12.08
N TYR A 348 -5.97 32.86 10.88
CA TYR A 348 -6.08 31.41 10.63
C TYR A 348 -4.99 30.59 11.32
N GLY A 349 -3.78 31.13 11.52
CA GLY A 349 -2.72 30.47 12.29
C GLY A 349 -3.08 30.27 13.77
N ASP A 350 -3.69 31.27 14.39
CA ASP A 350 -4.19 31.19 15.77
C ASP A 350 -5.39 30.22 15.84
N ALA A 351 -6.30 30.28 14.87
CA ALA A 351 -7.46 29.37 14.80
C ALA A 351 -7.04 27.90 14.64
N ASP A 352 -5.99 27.63 13.86
CA ASP A 352 -5.39 26.30 13.70
C ASP A 352 -4.80 25.77 15.02
N ALA A 353 -4.23 26.65 15.86
CA ALA A 353 -3.72 26.27 17.16
C ALA A 353 -4.83 25.82 18.13
N GLU A 354 -6.02 26.42 18.07
CA GLU A 354 -7.17 25.95 18.85
C GLU A 354 -7.76 24.65 18.25
N LEU A 355 -7.65 24.44 16.93
CA LEU A 355 -8.02 23.18 16.28
C LEU A 355 -7.11 22.01 16.69
N ASP A 356 -5.81 22.28 16.91
CA ASP A 356 -4.86 21.32 17.49
C ASP A 356 -5.33 20.81 18.87
N GLU A 357 -5.93 21.68 19.68
CA GLU A 357 -6.45 21.33 21.00
C GLU A 357 -7.71 20.47 20.90
N ILE A 358 -8.62 20.80 19.97
CA ILE A 358 -9.79 19.98 19.68
C ILE A 358 -9.36 18.56 19.28
N GLU A 359 -8.39 18.40 18.38
CA GLU A 359 -7.87 17.08 18.00
C GLU A 359 -7.27 16.31 19.19
N ALA A 360 -6.56 17.00 20.08
CA ALA A 360 -5.99 16.37 21.26
C ALA A 360 -7.07 15.86 22.24
N LEU A 361 -8.15 16.61 22.41
CA LEU A 361 -9.32 16.20 23.20
C LEU A 361 -10.02 15.00 22.56
N LEU A 362 -10.23 15.04 21.24
CA LEU A 362 -10.86 13.97 20.47
C LEU A 362 -10.06 12.66 20.49
N ALA A 363 -8.73 12.74 20.60
CA ALA A 363 -7.85 11.59 20.75
C ALA A 363 -7.90 10.93 22.15
N GLY A 364 -8.80 11.38 23.05
CA GLY A 364 -8.96 10.83 24.40
C GLY A 364 -8.00 11.43 25.43
N GLY A 365 -7.53 12.65 25.21
CA GLY A 365 -6.81 13.39 26.23
C GLY A 365 -7.77 14.02 27.24
N GLU A 366 -8.33 13.23 28.16
CA GLU A 366 -9.05 13.80 29.30
C GLU A 366 -8.07 14.62 30.16
N ASP A 367 -8.34 15.92 30.23
CA ASP A 367 -7.79 16.83 31.22
C ASP A 367 -8.64 16.65 32.47
N ASP A 368 -8.17 15.83 33.41
CA ASP A 368 -8.82 15.55 34.69
C ASP A 368 -8.56 16.71 35.68
N GLY A 369 -8.86 17.93 35.22
CA GLY A 369 -8.70 19.19 35.94
C GLY A 369 -10.03 19.88 36.12
N ALA A 370 -10.96 19.24 36.84
CA ALA A 370 -12.18 19.89 37.30
C ALA A 370 -11.89 20.55 38.66
N ASP A 371 -11.75 21.89 38.65
CA ASP A 371 -12.02 22.71 39.83
C ASP A 371 -13.53 22.67 40.13
N GLU A 372 -13.84 22.48 41.39
CA GLU A 372 -15.19 22.49 41.96
C GLU A 372 -15.87 23.85 41.77
N GLN A 373 -17.06 23.85 41.20
CA GLN A 373 -18.08 24.85 41.53
C GLN A 373 -19.47 24.22 41.40
N GLU A 374 -20.16 24.21 42.55
CA GLU A 374 -21.57 23.89 42.75
C GLU A 374 -22.44 24.88 41.95
N ASP A 375 -23.52 24.38 41.32
CA ASP A 375 -24.86 24.93 41.51
C ASP A 375 -25.93 24.05 40.84
N GLU A 376 -26.99 23.80 41.61
CA GLU A 376 -28.24 23.16 41.22
C GLU A 376 -29.09 24.06 40.32
N GLN A 377 -29.76 23.50 39.30
CA GLN A 377 -31.22 23.62 39.14
C GLN A 377 -31.79 22.83 37.95
N ASP A 378 -32.95 22.22 38.23
CA ASP A 378 -33.88 21.52 37.36
C ASP A 378 -34.41 22.34 36.18
N ALA A 379 -34.65 21.67 35.03
CA ALA A 379 -35.99 21.47 34.46
C ALA A 379 -35.95 20.84 33.05
N ASP A 380 -36.58 19.65 32.98
CA ASP A 380 -37.40 19.07 31.91
C ASP A 380 -37.35 19.63 30.47
N ALA A 381 -37.02 18.73 29.52
CA ALA A 381 -37.71 18.63 28.23
C ALA A 381 -37.37 17.29 27.55
N SER A 382 -38.19 16.28 27.79
CA SER A 382 -38.27 15.08 26.96
C SER A 382 -38.90 15.37 25.59
N THR A 383 -38.15 15.19 24.49
CA THR A 383 -38.62 14.64 23.19
C THR A 383 -37.46 14.51 22.20
N GLU A 384 -37.58 13.57 21.25
CA GLU A 384 -36.65 13.26 20.13
C GLU A 384 -35.45 12.33 20.39
N LYS A 385 -35.75 11.09 20.82
CA LYS A 385 -34.78 9.97 20.83
C LYS A 385 -35.20 8.83 19.89
N ALA A 386 -35.56 9.16 18.64
CA ALA A 386 -35.95 8.17 17.62
C ALA A 386 -35.07 8.15 16.35
N SER A 387 -34.23 9.16 16.11
CA SER A 387 -33.46 9.28 14.85
C SER A 387 -32.17 8.44 14.81
N GLY A 388 -31.61 8.05 15.95
CA GLY A 388 -30.33 7.34 16.02
C GLY A 388 -30.37 5.91 15.45
N GLY A 389 -31.47 5.18 15.66
CA GLY A 389 -31.60 3.79 15.17
C GLY A 389 -31.69 3.69 13.66
N ALA A 390 -32.48 4.58 13.04
CA ALA A 390 -32.65 4.64 11.59
C ALA A 390 -31.35 5.04 10.87
N GLN A 391 -30.55 5.93 11.47
CA GLN A 391 -29.26 6.34 10.90
C GLN A 391 -28.25 5.17 10.87
N VAL A 392 -28.14 4.41 11.95
CA VAL A 392 -27.21 3.27 12.03
C VAL A 392 -27.61 2.16 11.05
N SER A 393 -28.90 1.84 10.96
CA SER A 393 -29.44 0.86 10.01
C SER A 393 -29.14 1.25 8.56
N PHE A 394 -29.43 2.51 8.20
CA PHE A 394 -29.16 3.06 6.88
C PHE A 394 -27.66 2.97 6.51
N MET A 395 -26.76 3.43 7.37
CA MET A 395 -25.32 3.46 7.08
C MET A 395 -24.74 2.05 6.89
N LYS A 396 -25.17 1.09 7.70
CA LYS A 396 -24.77 -0.32 7.57
C LYS A 396 -25.23 -0.90 6.22
N ARG A 397 -26.47 -0.65 5.83
CA ARG A 397 -27.06 -1.18 4.60
C ARG A 397 -26.47 -0.52 3.35
N PHE A 398 -26.27 0.79 3.36
CA PHE A 398 -25.64 1.51 2.26
C PHE A 398 -24.20 1.04 2.01
N ALA A 399 -23.41 0.83 3.07
CA ALA A 399 -22.06 0.28 2.97
C ALA A 399 -22.04 -1.12 2.33
N GLY A 400 -22.98 -2.00 2.72
CA GLY A 400 -23.13 -3.33 2.13
C GLY A 400 -23.47 -3.34 0.64
N LEU A 401 -24.17 -2.32 0.14
CA LEU A 401 -24.56 -2.21 -1.27
C LEU A 401 -23.53 -1.50 -2.15
N GLN A 402 -22.45 -0.91 -1.60
CA GLN A 402 -21.51 -0.08 -2.38
C GLN A 402 -20.85 -0.82 -3.55
N ALA A 403 -20.46 -2.09 -3.35
CA ALA A 403 -19.87 -2.89 -4.43
C ALA A 403 -20.87 -3.14 -5.57
N GLY A 404 -22.12 -3.48 -5.22
CA GLY A 404 -23.20 -3.68 -6.18
C GLY A 404 -23.55 -2.39 -6.91
N ILE A 405 -23.67 -1.26 -6.21
CA ILE A 405 -23.90 0.07 -6.81
C ILE A 405 -22.81 0.40 -7.82
N LYS A 406 -21.53 0.19 -7.48
CA LYS A 406 -20.41 0.44 -8.40
C LYS A 406 -20.48 -0.43 -9.65
N ALA A 407 -20.84 -1.71 -9.51
CA ALA A 407 -21.04 -2.60 -10.65
C ALA A 407 -22.25 -2.19 -11.50
N GLY A 408 -23.37 -1.83 -10.87
CA GLY A 408 -24.60 -1.39 -11.55
C GLY A 408 -24.44 -0.06 -12.30
N LEU A 409 -23.58 0.83 -11.81
CA LEU A 409 -23.20 2.08 -12.51
C LEU A 409 -22.41 1.84 -13.81
N ALA A 410 -21.90 0.63 -14.04
CA ALA A 410 -21.32 0.22 -15.32
C ALA A 410 -22.31 -0.56 -16.20
N GLY A 411 -23.54 -0.80 -15.72
CA GLY A 411 -24.56 -1.59 -16.40
C GLY A 411 -25.66 -0.77 -17.08
N ALA A 412 -26.66 -1.48 -17.63
CA ALA A 412 -27.77 -0.87 -18.37
C ALA A 412 -28.63 0.09 -17.51
N ASP A 413 -28.68 -0.11 -16.19
CA ASP A 413 -29.45 0.72 -15.25
C ASP A 413 -28.62 1.88 -14.65
N ALA A 414 -27.43 2.18 -15.17
CA ALA A 414 -26.50 3.15 -14.60
C ALA A 414 -27.13 4.54 -14.35
N ALA A 415 -27.92 5.05 -15.31
CA ALA A 415 -28.58 6.35 -15.18
C ALA A 415 -29.55 6.38 -13.99
N ARG A 416 -30.33 5.31 -13.82
CA ARG A 416 -31.34 5.20 -12.75
C ARG A 416 -30.71 4.97 -11.38
N ILE A 417 -29.65 4.16 -11.32
CA ILE A 417 -28.86 3.96 -10.09
C ILE A 417 -28.21 5.29 -9.66
N LYS A 418 -27.67 6.07 -10.60
CA LYS A 418 -27.06 7.37 -10.31
C LYS A 418 -28.06 8.36 -9.72
N GLU A 419 -29.28 8.42 -10.26
CA GLU A 419 -30.37 9.25 -9.74
C GLU A 419 -30.76 8.86 -8.32
N LEU A 420 -30.94 7.56 -8.04
CA LEU A 420 -31.29 7.07 -6.71
C LEU A 420 -30.18 7.33 -5.67
N VAL A 421 -28.90 7.20 -6.05
CA VAL A 421 -27.76 7.54 -5.18
C VAL A 421 -27.75 9.04 -4.84
N ALA A 422 -28.07 9.91 -5.80
CA ALA A 422 -28.23 11.34 -5.54
C ALA A 422 -29.37 11.62 -4.55
N GLY A 423 -30.51 10.93 -4.71
CA GLY A 423 -31.65 10.98 -3.78
C GLY A 423 -31.29 10.55 -2.36
N ILE A 424 -30.52 9.47 -2.20
CA ILE A 424 -29.99 9.03 -0.88
C ILE A 424 -29.12 10.12 -0.25
N THR A 425 -28.24 10.73 -1.03
CA THR A 425 -27.35 11.79 -0.55
C THR A 425 -28.14 13.01 -0.07
N GLN A 426 -29.21 13.38 -0.77
CA GLN A 426 -30.07 14.49 -0.38
C GLN A 426 -30.89 14.18 0.88
N LEU A 427 -31.49 12.99 0.96
CA LEU A 427 -32.32 12.57 2.11
C LEU A 427 -31.49 12.37 3.38
N SER A 428 -30.29 11.81 3.27
CA SER A 428 -29.37 11.64 4.40
C SER A 428 -28.86 12.97 4.95
N LYS A 429 -28.55 13.96 4.08
CA LYS A 429 -28.23 15.34 4.49
C LYS A 429 -29.38 16.01 5.25
N ALA A 430 -30.62 15.70 4.88
CA ALA A 430 -31.82 16.20 5.55
C ALA A 430 -32.21 15.40 6.80
N GLY A 431 -31.43 14.40 7.22
CA GLY A 431 -31.73 13.54 8.37
C GLY A 431 -32.88 12.55 8.16
N LYS A 432 -33.38 12.40 6.92
CA LYS A 432 -34.53 11.55 6.56
C LYS A 432 -34.10 10.11 6.27
N PHE A 433 -33.49 9.44 7.23
CA PHE A 433 -32.89 8.11 7.04
C PHE A 433 -33.92 7.01 6.71
N ALA A 434 -35.13 7.08 7.26
CA ALA A 434 -36.20 6.14 6.93
C ALA A 434 -36.63 6.24 5.44
N ASP A 435 -36.60 7.43 4.85
CA ASP A 435 -36.87 7.60 3.43
C ASP A 435 -35.64 7.21 2.58
N SER A 436 -34.42 7.41 3.08
CA SER A 436 -33.21 6.89 2.43
C SER A 436 -33.21 5.37 2.34
N GLU A 437 -33.74 4.65 3.33
CA GLU A 437 -33.86 3.18 3.27
C GLU A 437 -34.81 2.72 2.15
N LYS A 438 -35.92 3.42 1.90
CA LYS A 438 -36.81 3.11 0.76
C LYS A 438 -36.10 3.29 -0.59
N VAL A 439 -35.21 4.27 -0.68
CA VAL A 439 -34.39 4.46 -1.89
C VAL A 439 -33.33 3.37 -2.02
N LEU A 440 -32.78 2.86 -0.91
CA LEU A 440 -31.91 1.68 -0.92
C LEU A 440 -32.65 0.42 -1.40
N ASP A 441 -33.92 0.22 -1.02
CA ASP A 441 -34.75 -0.89 -1.54
C ASP A 441 -34.86 -0.83 -3.08
N ALA A 442 -35.08 0.37 -3.63
CA ALA A 442 -35.17 0.57 -5.07
C ALA A 442 -33.83 0.29 -5.79
N ILE A 443 -32.71 0.70 -5.20
CA ILE A 443 -31.37 0.38 -5.72
C ILE A 443 -31.14 -1.13 -5.65
N GLU A 444 -31.42 -1.77 -4.53
CA GLU A 444 -31.23 -3.20 -4.35
C GLU A 444 -32.10 -4.01 -5.33
N ALA A 445 -33.33 -3.57 -5.61
CA ALA A 445 -34.19 -4.17 -6.63
C ALA A 445 -33.59 -4.03 -8.04
N LEU A 446 -33.02 -2.88 -8.40
CA LEU A 446 -32.31 -2.70 -9.69
C LEU A 446 -31.06 -3.56 -9.77
N LEU A 447 -30.29 -3.66 -8.68
CA LEU A 447 -29.10 -4.51 -8.63
C LEU A 447 -29.45 -5.99 -8.73
N LYS A 448 -30.55 -6.42 -8.08
CA LYS A 448 -31.10 -7.78 -8.21
C LYS A 448 -31.65 -8.03 -9.62
N LYS A 449 -32.22 -7.02 -10.29
CA LYS A 449 -32.67 -7.13 -11.68
C LYS A 449 -31.48 -7.25 -12.64
N GLY A 450 -30.42 -6.47 -12.43
CA GLY A 450 -29.18 -6.54 -13.22
C GLY A 450 -28.34 -7.78 -12.94
N GLY A 451 -28.36 -8.32 -11.72
CA GLY A 451 -27.68 -9.56 -11.33
C GLY A 451 -28.51 -10.83 -11.57
N GLY A 452 -29.83 -10.72 -11.61
CA GLY A 452 -30.78 -11.82 -11.77
C GLY A 452 -31.19 -12.11 -13.22
N ALA A 453 -30.86 -11.25 -14.18
CA ALA A 453 -31.14 -11.47 -15.60
C ALA A 453 -30.13 -12.37 -16.34
N ALA A 454 -29.13 -12.93 -15.63
CA ALA A 454 -28.17 -13.88 -16.21
C ALA A 454 -28.37 -15.34 -15.75
N ALA A 455 -29.36 -15.61 -14.89
CA ALA A 455 -29.75 -16.96 -14.51
C ALA A 455 -31.20 -17.21 -14.96
N ASN A 456 -31.37 -18.09 -15.94
CA ASN A 456 -32.65 -18.55 -16.49
C ASN A 456 -33.49 -17.54 -17.29
N SER A 457 -33.07 -17.24 -18.52
CA SER A 457 -33.86 -17.55 -19.74
C SER A 457 -33.32 -16.82 -20.97
N GLY A 458 -33.00 -17.57 -22.03
CA GLY A 458 -33.17 -17.10 -23.41
C GLY A 458 -32.06 -16.28 -24.05
N SER A 459 -30.98 -16.94 -24.50
CA SER A 459 -30.51 -16.94 -25.90
C SER A 459 -29.06 -17.42 -25.93
N SER A 460 -28.89 -18.68 -26.32
CA SER A 460 -27.62 -19.40 -26.44
C SER A 460 -26.87 -19.03 -27.71
N SER A 461 -26.54 -17.76 -27.91
CA SER A 461 -25.40 -17.44 -28.79
C SER A 461 -24.14 -17.86 -28.03
N GLY A 462 -23.68 -19.09 -28.30
CA GLY A 462 -22.57 -19.72 -27.59
C GLY A 462 -21.37 -18.79 -27.48
N LYS A 463 -21.05 -18.37 -26.26
CA LYS A 463 -19.77 -17.71 -25.97
C LYS A 463 -18.66 -18.67 -26.41
N SER A 464 -17.65 -18.14 -27.09
CA SER A 464 -16.50 -18.96 -27.46
C SER A 464 -15.77 -19.44 -26.20
N ALA A 465 -15.03 -20.55 -26.30
CA ALA A 465 -14.23 -21.06 -25.19
C ALA A 465 -13.27 -19.99 -24.63
N ALA A 466 -12.74 -19.11 -25.49
CA ALA A 466 -11.90 -17.98 -25.07
C ALA A 466 -12.65 -16.97 -24.20
N GLN A 467 -13.87 -16.57 -24.61
CA GLN A 467 -14.69 -15.64 -23.84
C GLN A 467 -15.13 -16.24 -22.49
N ALA A 468 -15.47 -17.53 -22.47
CA ALA A 468 -15.82 -18.21 -21.22
C ALA A 468 -14.60 -18.36 -20.29
N MET A 469 -13.40 -18.55 -20.84
CA MET A 469 -12.15 -18.56 -20.09
C MET A 469 -11.82 -17.19 -19.49
N ASP A 470 -12.06 -16.10 -20.23
CA ASP A 470 -11.85 -14.74 -19.73
C ASP A 470 -12.83 -14.38 -18.60
N GLU A 471 -14.09 -14.80 -18.70
CA GLU A 471 -15.06 -14.67 -17.62
C GLU A 471 -14.61 -15.45 -16.38
N TRP A 472 -14.14 -16.69 -16.55
CA TRP A 472 -13.56 -17.49 -15.45
C TRP A 472 -12.39 -16.75 -14.78
N LYS A 473 -11.42 -16.27 -15.57
CA LYS A 473 -10.26 -15.53 -15.06
C LYS A 473 -10.68 -14.28 -14.27
N THR A 474 -11.67 -13.56 -14.77
CA THR A 474 -12.22 -12.36 -14.13
C THR A 474 -12.87 -12.68 -12.78
N ARG A 475 -13.75 -13.68 -12.74
CA ARG A 475 -14.44 -14.11 -11.50
C ARG A 475 -13.46 -14.68 -10.48
N ARG A 476 -12.50 -15.49 -10.93
CA ARG A 476 -11.42 -16.01 -10.10
C ARG A 476 -10.58 -14.89 -9.50
N ALA A 477 -10.18 -13.90 -10.29
CA ALA A 477 -9.39 -12.77 -9.79
C ALA A 477 -10.13 -11.98 -8.71
N ALA A 478 -11.43 -11.73 -8.90
CA ALA A 478 -12.29 -11.09 -7.89
C ALA A 478 -12.34 -11.91 -6.59
N ALA A 479 -12.63 -13.21 -6.68
CA ALA A 479 -12.66 -14.11 -5.52
C ALA A 479 -11.32 -14.15 -4.77
N VAL A 480 -10.19 -14.30 -5.48
CA VAL A 480 -8.85 -14.33 -4.88
C VAL A 480 -8.52 -13.02 -4.15
N ASN A 481 -8.90 -11.86 -4.72
CA ASN A 481 -8.68 -10.57 -4.09
C ASN A 481 -9.52 -10.40 -2.81
N SER A 482 -10.77 -10.88 -2.84
CA SER A 482 -11.64 -10.88 -1.68
C SER A 482 -11.07 -11.74 -0.56
N LEU A 483 -10.68 -12.99 -0.85
CA LEU A 483 -10.08 -13.90 0.13
C LEU A 483 -8.79 -13.34 0.74
N LYS A 484 -7.93 -12.68 -0.05
CA LYS A 484 -6.72 -12.00 0.47
C LYS A 484 -7.05 -10.84 1.41
N SER A 485 -8.10 -10.08 1.10
CA SER A 485 -8.58 -8.99 1.95
C SER A 485 -9.08 -9.53 3.29
N VAL A 486 -9.88 -10.61 3.27
CA VAL A 486 -10.35 -11.28 4.49
C VAL A 486 -9.19 -11.85 5.30
N ALA A 487 -8.23 -12.52 4.66
CA ALA A 487 -7.04 -13.04 5.35
C ALA A 487 -6.26 -11.93 6.09
N THR A 488 -6.17 -10.74 5.50
CA THR A 488 -5.52 -9.57 6.15
C THR A 488 -6.30 -9.10 7.37
N LYS A 489 -7.64 -9.04 7.27
CA LYS A 489 -8.51 -8.67 8.40
C LYS A 489 -8.41 -9.69 9.54
N VAL A 490 -8.43 -10.99 9.22
CA VAL A 490 -8.28 -12.08 10.18
C VAL A 490 -6.91 -12.03 10.88
N ALA A 491 -5.83 -11.73 10.14
CA ALA A 491 -4.49 -11.57 10.72
C ALA A 491 -4.44 -10.39 11.71
N ASN A 492 -5.07 -9.27 11.36
CA ASN A 492 -5.10 -8.07 12.21
C ASN A 492 -5.93 -8.25 13.48
N ALA A 493 -6.94 -9.13 13.46
CA ALA A 493 -7.79 -9.41 14.63
C ALA A 493 -7.04 -10.13 15.76
N LYS A 494 -5.90 -10.76 15.49
CA LYS A 494 -5.06 -11.48 16.48
C LYS A 494 -5.84 -12.49 17.35
N HIS A 495 -6.89 -13.11 16.81
CA HIS A 495 -7.65 -14.14 17.51
C HIS A 495 -6.85 -15.44 17.56
N ALA A 496 -7.07 -16.27 18.59
CA ALA A 496 -6.40 -17.57 18.73
C ALA A 496 -6.59 -18.48 17.50
N SER A 497 -7.76 -18.39 16.85
CA SER A 497 -8.10 -19.14 15.64
C SER A 497 -7.66 -18.48 14.32
N SER A 498 -7.07 -17.27 14.35
CA SER A 498 -6.72 -16.53 13.12
C SER A 498 -5.73 -17.30 12.24
N ALA A 499 -4.79 -18.04 12.83
CA ALA A 499 -3.82 -18.82 12.07
C ALA A 499 -4.49 -19.94 11.26
N LYS A 500 -5.47 -20.64 11.85
CA LYS A 500 -6.22 -21.72 11.17
C LYS A 500 -7.04 -21.16 10.00
N ALA A 501 -7.81 -20.10 10.23
CA ALA A 501 -8.61 -19.44 9.20
C ALA A 501 -7.75 -18.90 8.04
N ILE A 502 -6.56 -18.36 8.32
CA ILE A 502 -5.64 -17.89 7.27
C ILE A 502 -5.14 -19.07 6.42
N ILE A 503 -4.87 -20.23 7.03
CA ILE A 503 -4.43 -21.44 6.30
C ILE A 503 -5.55 -21.92 5.37
N GLU A 504 -6.79 -21.97 5.83
CA GLU A 504 -7.96 -22.36 5.02
C GLU A 504 -8.18 -21.41 3.84
N LEU A 505 -8.16 -20.09 4.09
CA LEU A 505 -8.25 -19.07 3.04
C LEU A 505 -7.14 -19.23 1.99
N GLN A 506 -5.90 -19.49 2.43
CA GLN A 506 -4.77 -19.71 1.51
C GLN A 506 -4.87 -21.02 0.74
N ALA A 507 -5.45 -22.07 1.33
CA ALA A 507 -5.69 -23.35 0.67
C ALA A 507 -6.69 -23.17 -0.48
N VAL A 508 -7.81 -22.49 -0.25
CA VAL A 508 -8.80 -22.17 -1.29
C VAL A 508 -8.17 -21.34 -2.41
N ILE A 509 -7.38 -20.30 -2.09
CA ILE A 509 -6.69 -19.48 -3.10
C ILE A 509 -5.75 -20.32 -3.98
N LYS A 510 -5.02 -21.28 -3.38
CA LYS A 510 -4.06 -22.14 -4.10
C LYS A 510 -4.77 -23.16 -5.01
N ASN A 511 -5.92 -23.69 -4.57
CA ASN A 511 -6.68 -24.69 -5.32
C ASN A 511 -7.52 -24.08 -6.47
N LEU A 512 -7.78 -22.78 -6.43
CA LEU A 512 -8.41 -22.07 -7.56
C LEU A 512 -7.43 -22.00 -8.76
N THR A 513 -7.51 -22.98 -9.66
CA THR A 513 -6.69 -23.05 -10.89
C THR A 513 -6.95 -21.87 -11.82
N ALA A 514 -5.89 -21.22 -12.33
CA ALA A 514 -6.02 -20.05 -13.19
C ALA A 514 -6.63 -20.38 -14.57
N GLU A 515 -6.28 -21.54 -15.12
CA GLU A 515 -6.63 -21.94 -16.50
C GLU A 515 -7.05 -23.42 -16.53
N PRO A 516 -8.30 -23.76 -16.17
CA PRO A 516 -8.83 -25.11 -16.34
C PRO A 516 -9.11 -25.35 -17.84
N ALA A 517 -8.06 -25.77 -18.56
CA ALA A 517 -8.07 -25.90 -20.02
C ALA A 517 -8.81 -27.15 -20.53
N THR A 518 -8.98 -28.17 -19.69
CA THR A 518 -9.64 -29.43 -20.07
C THR A 518 -11.00 -29.57 -19.42
N LEU A 519 -11.91 -30.29 -20.08
CA LEU A 519 -13.24 -30.60 -19.52
C LEU A 519 -13.14 -31.33 -18.17
N GLN A 520 -12.13 -32.20 -18.02
CA GLN A 520 -11.85 -32.87 -16.75
C GLN A 520 -11.52 -31.87 -15.64
N GLN A 521 -10.60 -30.92 -15.89
CA GLN A 521 -10.23 -29.90 -14.92
C GLN A 521 -11.42 -29.02 -14.52
N VAL A 522 -12.27 -28.66 -15.49
CA VAL A 522 -13.49 -27.89 -15.21
C VAL A 522 -14.44 -28.69 -14.31
N ASN A 523 -14.67 -29.97 -14.59
CA ASN A 523 -15.56 -30.82 -13.79
C ASN A 523 -15.01 -31.05 -12.37
N GLU A 524 -13.70 -31.30 -12.23
CA GLU A 524 -13.04 -31.46 -10.93
C GLU A 524 -13.16 -30.18 -10.10
N LEU A 525 -12.95 -29.02 -10.71
CA LEU A 525 -13.04 -27.73 -10.02
C LEU A 525 -14.49 -27.36 -9.66
N GLN A 526 -15.46 -27.70 -10.51
CA GLN A 526 -16.89 -27.56 -10.18
C GLN A 526 -17.27 -28.41 -8.98
N ARG A 527 -16.85 -29.69 -8.96
CA ARG A 527 -17.12 -30.61 -7.85
C ARG A 527 -16.48 -30.12 -6.56
N TRP A 528 -15.20 -29.75 -6.61
CA TRP A 528 -14.48 -29.22 -5.45
C TRP A 528 -15.15 -27.95 -4.90
N LEU A 529 -15.51 -26.98 -5.75
CA LEU A 529 -16.20 -25.77 -5.29
C LEU A 529 -17.59 -26.04 -4.71
N ALA A 530 -18.28 -27.09 -5.16
CA ALA A 530 -19.62 -27.42 -4.68
C ALA A 530 -19.58 -28.20 -3.35
N ASP A 531 -18.68 -29.17 -3.23
CA ASP A 531 -18.73 -30.22 -2.22
C ASP A 531 -17.70 -30.05 -1.09
N ASP A 532 -16.68 -29.21 -1.24
CA ASP A 532 -15.59 -29.09 -0.26
C ASP A 532 -15.99 -28.25 0.97
N ASP A 533 -15.91 -28.87 2.15
CA ASP A 533 -16.27 -28.27 3.46
C ASP A 533 -15.38 -27.09 3.86
N VAL A 534 -14.16 -26.96 3.32
CA VAL A 534 -13.32 -25.79 3.57
C VAL A 534 -13.80 -24.62 2.71
N VAL A 535 -14.28 -24.87 1.49
CA VAL A 535 -14.84 -23.84 0.60
C VAL A 535 -16.17 -23.31 1.16
N ALA A 536 -17.11 -24.21 1.47
CA ALA A 536 -17.62 -24.34 2.83
C ALA A 536 -17.57 -23.12 3.78
N ASP A 537 -16.79 -23.36 4.83
CA ASP A 537 -16.43 -22.46 5.92
C ASP A 537 -15.88 -21.12 5.43
N VAL A 538 -15.10 -21.12 4.34
CA VAL A 538 -14.53 -19.88 3.77
C VAL A 538 -15.62 -18.95 3.24
N CYS A 539 -16.68 -19.45 2.60
CA CYS A 539 -17.81 -18.62 2.18
C CYS A 539 -18.58 -18.04 3.37
N GLU A 540 -18.67 -18.75 4.49
CA GLU A 540 -19.31 -18.25 5.71
C GLU A 540 -18.47 -17.17 6.39
N LEU A 541 -17.14 -17.35 6.39
CA LEU A 541 -16.20 -16.38 6.94
C LEU A 541 -16.04 -15.12 6.07
N ALA A 542 -16.18 -15.27 4.76
CA ALA A 542 -15.97 -14.23 3.76
C ALA A 542 -17.30 -13.80 3.10
N GLU A 543 -17.28 -13.61 1.78
CA GLU A 543 -18.47 -13.48 0.93
C GLU A 543 -18.65 -14.76 0.11
N ASP A 544 -19.86 -14.99 -0.42
CA ASP A 544 -20.12 -16.16 -1.27
C ASP A 544 -19.32 -16.10 -2.58
N ILE A 545 -18.19 -16.81 -2.59
CA ILE A 545 -17.36 -17.00 -3.78
C ILE A 545 -17.84 -18.17 -4.65
N ARG A 546 -18.67 -19.08 -4.12
CA ARG A 546 -19.05 -20.32 -4.81
C ARG A 546 -19.97 -20.03 -5.99
N THR A 547 -21.06 -19.31 -5.75
CA THR A 547 -22.05 -18.99 -6.78
C THR A 547 -21.46 -18.34 -8.04
N PRO A 548 -20.67 -17.25 -7.96
CA PRO A 548 -20.11 -16.61 -9.15
C PRO A 548 -19.09 -17.50 -9.88
N LEU A 549 -18.31 -18.32 -9.16
CA LEU A 549 -17.31 -19.19 -9.76
C LEU A 549 -17.95 -20.41 -10.45
N LEU A 550 -18.94 -21.04 -9.82
CA LEU A 550 -19.69 -22.15 -10.42
C LEU A 550 -20.43 -21.72 -11.68
N GLY A 551 -21.00 -20.50 -11.69
CA GLY A 551 -21.62 -19.91 -12.88
C GLY A 551 -20.64 -19.77 -14.06
N ALA A 552 -19.44 -19.25 -13.80
CA ALA A 552 -18.40 -19.12 -14.82
C ALA A 552 -17.88 -20.48 -15.32
N LEU A 553 -17.68 -21.45 -14.42
CA LEU A 553 -17.27 -22.80 -14.82
C LEU A 553 -18.35 -23.53 -15.63
N SER A 554 -19.63 -23.30 -15.34
CA SER A 554 -20.71 -23.86 -16.15
C SER A 554 -20.70 -23.31 -17.57
N GLN A 555 -20.42 -22.01 -17.75
CA GLN A 555 -20.28 -21.41 -19.08
C GLN A 555 -19.07 -21.98 -19.82
N LEU A 556 -17.94 -22.11 -19.12
CA LEU A 556 -16.72 -22.68 -19.68
C LEU A 556 -16.88 -24.14 -20.09
N ARG A 557 -17.55 -24.95 -19.26
CA ARG A 557 -17.90 -26.33 -19.58
C ARG A 557 -18.68 -26.43 -20.89
N THR A 558 -19.76 -25.65 -21.01
CA THR A 558 -20.58 -25.62 -22.23
C THR A 558 -19.76 -25.21 -23.45
N ALA A 559 -18.90 -24.19 -23.32
CA ALA A 559 -18.09 -23.67 -24.40
C ALA A 559 -16.94 -24.60 -24.83
N ILE A 560 -16.46 -25.50 -23.95
CA ILE A 560 -15.46 -26.52 -24.27
C ILE A 560 -16.11 -27.74 -24.96
N THR A 561 -17.38 -28.03 -24.65
CA THR A 561 -18.11 -29.16 -25.25
C THR A 561 -18.77 -28.84 -26.58
N ALA A 562 -19.00 -27.56 -26.87
CA ALA A 562 -19.52 -27.07 -28.14
C ALA A 562 -18.39 -26.95 -29.16
#